data_AF-A0A2J6IXR6-F1
#
_entry.id   AF-A0A2J6IXR6-F1
#
_cell.length_a   1.000
_cell.length_b   1.000
_cell.length_c   1.000
_cell.angle_alpha   90.00
_cell.angle_beta   90.00
_cell.angle_gamma   90.00
#
_symmetry.space_group_name_H-M   'P 1'
#
loop_
_entity.id
_entity.type
_entity.pdbx_description
1 polymer ?
#
loop_
_entity_poly.entity_id
_entity_poly.type
_entity_poly.pdbx_seq_one_letter_code
_entity_poly.pdbx_strand_id
1 'polypeptide(L)'
;MCRTFVSMRCDLFEKYSQLLQEDKLAFSVAIITFLFPLGMASIRSWAAIGFYLIVLLCLLALRRTKGEMIQGQKWLIWAILVFIASVFLSFINADDLANGYKRLGKVAPILLLIPVVSGLRRLPMLSIKAFMPGVVVGGGVMTAIALYSTMIQGKARAMGYYHPIIFGDLAIVIAAILTCLVLSGLLSGVYRWLVPAVIPFAIMASLLSQSRGGWFAIPAVAVLITVLHVSRFNKLKLLATILCFIAVIVLSPIIFPGTIGKQFDRTTQSIEQFTSGEKQNTSIGTRFLLWDIALQVWQEHPIIGSGIGDFRHDSQQYIDSEKTNLRRPWHHAHSVYFEYLSMTGLLGFTAMMFALLLAPFGIFYRYWRLSESPEEKFNSLSGMAIVLCFAVFGLSEAWLARSAFVSSYLLMLGIFLSSIGRSGSTECLKG
;
A
#
# COMPACT_ATOMS: atom_id res chain seq x y z
N MET A 1 12.41 39.65 10.32
CA MET A 1 11.47 38.51 10.13
C MET A 1 12.17 37.17 9.81
N CYS A 2 13.43 37.12 9.34
CA CYS A 2 14.14 35.87 9.05
C CYS A 2 14.86 35.22 10.26
N ARG A 3 15.13 35.96 11.34
CA ARG A 3 15.81 35.43 12.55
C ARG A 3 14.89 34.64 13.49
N THR A 4 13.58 34.91 13.48
CA THR A 4 12.60 34.26 14.37
C THR A 4 12.24 32.83 13.94
N PHE A 5 12.43 32.47 12.66
CA PHE A 5 12.14 31.14 12.14
C PHE A 5 13.27 30.12 12.39
N VAL A 6 14.50 30.59 12.58
CA VAL A 6 15.67 29.72 12.84
C VAL A 6 15.75 29.34 14.33
N SER A 7 15.44 30.25 15.26
CA SER A 7 15.41 29.89 16.70
C SER A 7 14.31 28.86 17.00
N MET A 8 13.14 29.00 16.35
CA MET A 8 12.03 28.06 16.50
C MET A 8 12.36 26.63 16.03
N ARG A 9 13.33 26.45 15.10
CA ARG A 9 13.81 25.13 14.66
C ARG A 9 14.80 24.49 15.63
N CYS A 10 15.68 25.27 16.26
CA CYS A 10 16.57 24.78 17.31
C CYS A 10 15.78 24.35 18.54
N ASP A 11 14.80 25.16 18.98
CA ASP A 11 13.95 24.85 20.13
C ASP A 11 13.12 23.57 19.90
N LEU A 12 12.63 23.35 18.67
CA LEU A 12 11.91 22.14 18.29
C LEU A 12 12.82 20.90 18.27
N PHE A 13 14.09 21.04 17.89
CA PHE A 13 15.05 19.93 17.85
C PHE A 13 15.57 19.59 19.26
N GLU A 14 15.84 20.59 20.12
CA GLU A 14 16.18 20.37 21.53
C GLU A 14 15.02 19.77 22.32
N LYS A 15 13.80 20.27 22.13
CA LYS A 15 12.58 19.70 22.76
C LYS A 15 12.30 18.28 22.27
N TYR A 16 12.61 17.97 21.01
CA TYR A 16 12.52 16.63 20.44
C TYR A 16 13.59 15.70 21.01
N SER A 17 14.82 16.20 21.19
CA SER A 17 15.93 15.48 21.83
C SER A 17 15.64 15.17 23.31
N GLN A 18 15.10 16.14 24.07
CA GLN A 18 14.69 15.94 25.45
C GLN A 18 13.51 14.95 25.59
N LEU A 19 12.48 15.05 24.74
CA LEU A 19 11.37 14.07 24.72
C LEU A 19 11.83 12.65 24.38
N LEU A 20 12.84 12.50 23.51
CA LEU A 20 13.44 11.21 23.17
C LEU A 20 14.29 10.63 24.32
N GLN A 21 14.87 11.49 25.17
CA GLN A 21 15.65 11.09 26.33
C GLN A 21 14.78 10.68 27.53
N GLU A 22 13.62 11.29 27.71
CA GLU A 22 12.72 10.99 28.84
C GLU A 22 11.73 9.85 28.58
N ASP A 23 11.29 9.64 27.32
CA ASP A 23 10.34 8.59 26.97
C ASP A 23 10.96 7.50 26.09
N LYS A 24 11.50 6.47 26.75
CA LYS A 24 12.03 5.24 26.10
C LYS A 24 11.04 4.62 25.11
N LEU A 25 9.74 4.75 25.35
CA LEU A 25 8.71 4.20 24.47
C LEU A 25 8.63 4.98 23.16
N ALA A 26 8.62 6.31 23.25
CA ALA A 26 8.60 7.19 22.11
C ALA A 26 9.87 6.99 21.25
N PHE A 27 11.05 6.96 21.87
CA PHE A 27 12.32 6.67 21.19
C PHE A 27 12.28 5.32 20.43
N SER A 28 11.76 4.27 21.06
CA SER A 28 11.63 2.95 20.43
C SER A 28 10.73 2.99 19.20
N VAL A 29 9.60 3.71 19.28
CA VAL A 29 8.70 3.89 18.13
C VAL A 29 9.37 4.67 17.01
N ALA A 30 10.12 5.73 17.32
CA ALA A 30 10.86 6.52 16.33
C ALA A 30 11.85 5.66 15.54
N ILE A 31 12.65 4.83 16.24
CA ILE A 31 13.63 3.96 15.60
C ILE A 31 12.94 2.97 14.67
N ILE A 32 11.90 2.28 15.15
CA ILE A 32 11.25 1.24 14.35
C ILE A 32 10.54 1.86 13.14
N THR A 33 9.86 3.00 13.31
CA THR A 33 9.22 3.70 12.19
C THR A 33 10.23 4.24 11.18
N PHE A 34 11.40 4.70 11.62
CA PHE A 34 12.51 5.08 10.72
C PHE A 34 13.09 3.88 9.96
N LEU A 35 13.37 2.77 10.64
CA LEU A 35 13.97 1.59 10.02
C LEU A 35 12.98 0.80 9.16
N PHE A 36 11.67 1.00 9.35
CA PHE A 36 10.65 0.21 8.66
C PHE A 36 10.78 0.22 7.13
N PRO A 37 10.82 1.38 6.44
CA PRO A 37 10.89 1.42 4.98
C PRO A 37 12.18 0.82 4.40
N LEU A 38 13.29 0.80 5.17
CA LEU A 38 14.58 0.27 4.73
C LEU A 38 14.52 -1.26 4.58
N GLY A 39 13.82 -1.94 5.49
CA GLY A 39 13.78 -3.40 5.52
C GLY A 39 12.51 -4.02 4.92
N MET A 40 11.43 -3.25 4.70
CA MET A 40 10.09 -3.81 4.42
C MET A 40 10.03 -4.72 3.19
N ALA A 41 10.88 -4.48 2.19
CA ALA A 41 10.96 -5.28 0.96
C ALA A 41 12.22 -6.16 0.87
N SER A 42 13.19 -5.95 1.77
CA SER A 42 14.59 -6.37 1.61
C SER A 42 15.03 -7.39 2.67
N ILE A 43 14.31 -7.47 3.79
CA ILE A 43 14.67 -8.33 4.92
C ILE A 43 13.51 -9.29 5.23
N ARG A 44 13.85 -10.56 5.46
CA ARG A 44 12.89 -11.62 5.83
C ARG A 44 12.06 -11.20 7.02
N SER A 45 10.75 -11.34 6.90
CA SER A 45 9.75 -11.04 7.92
C SER A 45 9.78 -9.62 8.51
N TRP A 46 10.63 -8.70 8.03
CA TRP A 46 10.82 -7.38 8.63
C TRP A 46 9.55 -6.54 8.68
N ALA A 47 8.78 -6.53 7.59
CA ALA A 47 7.51 -5.82 7.56
C ALA A 47 6.55 -6.30 8.66
N ALA A 48 6.45 -7.63 8.86
CA ALA A 48 5.61 -8.19 9.91
C ALA A 48 6.17 -7.90 11.31
N ILE A 49 7.47 -8.15 11.53
CA ILE A 49 8.14 -7.92 12.82
C ILE A 49 8.01 -6.45 13.21
N GLY A 50 8.34 -5.52 12.32
CA GLY A 50 8.23 -4.08 12.56
C GLY A 50 6.80 -3.66 12.90
N PHE A 51 5.81 -4.17 12.18
CA PHE A 51 4.40 -3.91 12.48
C PHE A 51 4.00 -4.42 13.87
N TYR A 52 4.28 -5.68 14.21
CA TYR A 52 3.92 -6.25 15.51
C TYR A 52 4.68 -5.59 16.68
N LEU A 53 5.93 -5.17 16.48
CA LEU A 53 6.65 -4.39 17.49
C LEU A 53 5.99 -3.04 17.72
N ILE A 54 5.57 -2.33 16.66
CA ILE A 54 4.80 -1.08 16.80
C ILE A 54 3.47 -1.33 17.50
N VAL A 55 2.75 -2.41 17.19
CA VAL A 55 1.53 -2.81 17.90
C VAL A 55 1.80 -2.96 19.39
N LEU A 56 2.85 -3.71 19.76
CA LEU A 56 3.23 -3.92 21.16
C LEU A 56 3.51 -2.59 21.87
N LEU A 57 4.31 -1.71 21.26
CA LEU A 57 4.63 -0.39 21.83
C LEU A 57 3.37 0.49 21.95
N CYS A 58 2.46 0.44 20.98
CA CYS A 58 1.19 1.16 21.03
C CYS A 58 0.27 0.63 22.14
N LEU A 59 0.19 -0.68 22.35
CA LEU A 59 -0.57 -1.26 23.45
C LEU A 59 0.00 -0.86 24.81
N LEU A 60 1.34 -0.81 24.95
CA LEU A 60 1.99 -0.30 26.16
C LEU A 60 1.69 1.19 26.40
N ALA A 61 1.64 2.00 25.34
CA ALA A 61 1.23 3.42 25.45
C ALA A 61 -0.22 3.56 25.93
N LEU A 62 -1.13 2.74 25.40
CA LEU A 62 -2.56 2.76 25.72
C LEU A 62 -2.88 2.26 27.13
N ARG A 63 -2.02 1.43 27.75
CA ARG A 63 -2.19 1.01 29.16
C ARG A 63 -2.11 2.19 30.12
N ARG A 64 -1.37 3.24 29.77
CA ARG A 64 -1.13 4.40 30.65
C ARG A 64 -2.26 5.43 30.57
N THR A 65 -2.90 5.60 29.41
CA THR A 65 -4.00 6.57 29.20
C THR A 65 -4.93 6.12 28.08
N LYS A 66 -6.24 6.42 28.19
CA LYS A 66 -7.23 6.12 27.14
C LYS A 66 -6.93 6.90 25.87
N GLY A 67 -6.87 6.24 24.71
CA GLY A 67 -6.55 6.86 23.42
C GLY A 67 -7.61 7.86 22.94
N GLU A 68 -7.17 8.88 22.20
CA GLU A 68 -8.06 9.81 21.50
C GLU A 68 -8.47 9.24 20.14
N MET A 69 -9.76 9.35 19.82
CA MET A 69 -10.29 8.88 18.54
C MET A 69 -10.36 9.99 17.51
N ILE A 70 -10.03 9.65 16.26
CA ILE A 70 -10.20 10.52 15.10
C ILE A 70 -11.68 10.54 14.70
N GLN A 71 -12.15 11.67 14.15
CA GLN A 71 -13.46 11.71 13.52
C GLN A 71 -13.50 10.71 12.35
N GLY A 72 -14.46 9.78 12.39
CA GLY A 72 -14.55 8.68 11.42
C GLY A 72 -13.89 7.37 11.87
N GLN A 73 -13.07 7.38 12.93
CA GLN A 73 -12.43 6.14 13.42
C GLN A 73 -13.45 5.09 13.88
N LYS A 74 -14.59 5.50 14.46
CA LYS A 74 -15.69 4.57 14.83
C LYS A 74 -16.21 3.81 13.61
N TRP A 75 -16.40 4.50 12.49
CA TRP A 75 -16.87 3.89 11.24
C TRP A 75 -15.83 2.94 10.65
N LEU A 76 -14.53 3.32 10.72
CA LEU A 76 -13.45 2.43 10.31
C LEU A 76 -13.40 1.15 11.17
N ILE A 77 -13.57 1.27 12.49
CA ILE A 77 -13.64 0.12 13.40
C ILE A 77 -14.80 -0.80 13.00
N TRP A 78 -16.01 -0.26 12.82
CA TRP A 78 -17.16 -1.05 12.40
C TRP A 78 -16.93 -1.73 11.04
N ALA A 79 -16.36 -1.02 10.07
CA ALA A 79 -16.04 -1.60 8.77
C ALA A 79 -15.06 -2.78 8.89
N ILE A 80 -14.00 -2.63 9.69
CA ILE A 80 -13.04 -3.71 9.96
C ILE A 80 -13.72 -4.89 10.68
N LEU A 81 -14.55 -4.64 11.69
CA LEU A 81 -15.26 -5.70 12.41
C LEU A 81 -16.21 -6.47 11.48
N VAL A 82 -16.96 -5.77 10.62
CA VAL A 82 -17.84 -6.39 9.62
C VAL A 82 -17.03 -7.22 8.63
N PHE A 83 -15.87 -6.72 8.17
CA PHE A 83 -14.99 -7.48 7.28
C PHE A 83 -14.43 -8.74 7.94
N ILE A 84 -13.99 -8.65 9.20
CA ILE A 84 -13.49 -9.83 9.90
C ILE A 84 -14.63 -10.82 10.18
N ALA A 85 -15.82 -10.34 10.56
CA ALA A 85 -16.99 -11.17 10.76
C ALA A 85 -17.40 -11.88 9.46
N SER A 86 -17.37 -11.22 8.31
CA SER A 86 -17.68 -11.86 7.03
C SER A 86 -16.65 -12.90 6.61
N VAL A 87 -15.37 -12.70 6.93
CA VAL A 87 -14.33 -13.74 6.78
C VAL A 87 -14.60 -14.94 7.69
N PHE A 88 -15.11 -14.72 8.91
CA PHE A 88 -15.54 -15.83 9.77
C PHE A 88 -16.77 -16.54 9.22
N LEU A 89 -17.74 -15.81 8.68
CA LEU A 89 -18.93 -16.39 8.08
C LEU A 89 -18.61 -17.25 6.86
N SER A 90 -17.58 -16.92 6.07
CA SER A 90 -17.21 -17.74 4.92
C SER A 90 -16.67 -19.12 5.30
N PHE A 91 -16.21 -19.33 6.55
CA PHE A 91 -15.84 -20.68 7.02
C PHE A 91 -16.99 -21.68 7.01
N ILE A 92 -18.25 -21.23 6.98
CA ILE A 92 -19.42 -22.12 6.94
C ILE A 92 -19.38 -23.02 5.70
N ASN A 93 -18.90 -22.51 4.58
CA ASN A 93 -18.79 -23.26 3.33
C ASN A 93 -17.39 -23.86 3.13
N ALA A 94 -16.45 -23.63 4.04
CA ALA A 94 -15.05 -23.88 3.76
C ALA A 94 -14.65 -25.37 3.81
N ASP A 95 -14.11 -25.87 2.71
CA ASP A 95 -13.61 -27.24 2.56
C ASP A 95 -12.14 -27.39 3.00
N ASP A 96 -11.28 -26.39 2.75
CA ASP A 96 -9.86 -26.38 3.13
C ASP A 96 -9.61 -25.50 4.37
N LEU A 97 -10.12 -25.98 5.51
CA LEU A 97 -9.97 -25.31 6.81
C LEU A 97 -8.50 -25.01 7.15
N ALA A 98 -7.55 -25.88 6.77
CA ALA A 98 -6.14 -25.70 7.05
C ALA A 98 -5.57 -24.47 6.33
N ASN A 99 -5.90 -24.26 5.05
CA ASN A 99 -5.54 -23.03 4.35
C ASN A 99 -6.39 -21.85 4.82
N GLY A 100 -7.64 -22.06 5.22
CA GLY A 100 -8.47 -21.02 5.84
C GLY A 100 -7.85 -20.41 7.09
N TYR A 101 -7.36 -21.22 8.03
CA TYR A 101 -6.64 -20.72 9.21
C TYR A 101 -5.37 -19.96 8.85
N LYS A 102 -4.61 -20.42 7.84
CA LYS A 102 -3.42 -19.69 7.35
C LYS A 102 -3.78 -18.34 6.73
N ARG A 103 -4.93 -18.24 6.05
CA ARG A 103 -5.45 -16.98 5.52
C ARG A 103 -5.93 -16.06 6.62
N LEU A 104 -6.67 -16.59 7.59
CA LEU A 104 -7.12 -15.82 8.76
C LEU A 104 -5.93 -15.20 9.50
N GLY A 105 -4.83 -15.93 9.70
CA GLY A 105 -3.61 -15.39 10.31
C GLY A 105 -2.96 -14.22 9.54
N LYS A 106 -3.25 -14.06 8.24
CA LYS A 106 -2.77 -12.92 7.43
C LYS A 106 -3.72 -11.73 7.46
N VAL A 107 -5.00 -11.95 7.71
CA VAL A 107 -6.06 -10.92 7.69
C VAL A 107 -6.36 -10.40 9.10
N ALA A 108 -6.27 -11.26 10.13
CA ALA A 108 -6.43 -10.89 11.54
C ALA A 108 -5.60 -9.67 11.99
N PRO A 109 -4.37 -9.43 11.50
CA PRO A 109 -3.58 -8.25 11.85
C PRO A 109 -4.26 -6.91 11.51
N ILE A 110 -5.26 -6.90 10.62
CA ILE A 110 -6.04 -5.70 10.28
C ILE A 110 -6.78 -5.15 11.52
N LEU A 111 -7.22 -6.01 12.45
CA LEU A 111 -7.79 -5.58 13.73
C LEU A 111 -6.81 -4.72 14.55
N LEU A 112 -5.51 -4.99 14.41
CA LEU A 112 -4.45 -4.30 15.14
C LEU A 112 -4.20 -2.88 14.61
N LEU A 113 -4.82 -2.48 13.49
CA LEU A 113 -4.81 -1.08 13.05
C LEU A 113 -5.41 -0.14 14.11
N ILE A 114 -6.43 -0.60 14.83
CA ILE A 114 -7.16 0.18 15.83
C ILE A 114 -6.23 0.62 16.99
N PRO A 115 -5.53 -0.30 17.69
CA PRO A 115 -4.57 0.09 18.72
C PRO A 115 -3.35 0.82 18.14
N VAL A 116 -2.92 0.55 16.90
CA VAL A 116 -1.80 1.27 16.27
C VAL A 116 -2.15 2.75 16.09
N VAL A 117 -3.30 3.07 15.48
CA VAL A 117 -3.72 4.47 15.31
C VAL A 117 -3.87 5.16 16.65
N SER A 118 -4.55 4.51 17.60
CA SER A 118 -4.83 5.11 18.92
C SER A 118 -3.56 5.30 19.76
N GLY A 119 -2.62 4.36 19.70
CA GLY A 119 -1.35 4.43 20.43
C GLY A 119 -0.36 5.44 19.82
N LEU A 120 -0.20 5.44 18.50
CA LEU A 120 0.64 6.43 17.81
C LEU A 120 0.13 7.86 18.00
N ARG A 121 -1.20 8.05 18.18
CA ARG A 121 -1.79 9.35 18.53
C ARG A 121 -1.29 9.92 19.86
N ARG A 122 -0.96 9.05 20.82
CA ARG A 122 -0.46 9.46 22.13
C ARG A 122 1.00 9.88 22.11
N LEU A 123 1.77 9.34 21.17
CA LEU A 123 3.16 9.72 21.03
C LEU A 123 3.23 11.10 20.35
N PRO A 124 4.24 11.93 20.68
CA PRO A 124 4.49 13.16 19.94
C PRO A 124 4.61 12.84 18.44
N MET A 125 4.54 13.85 17.56
CA MET A 125 4.63 13.72 16.07
C MET A 125 5.92 13.03 15.55
N LEU A 126 6.70 12.47 16.46
CA LEU A 126 7.83 11.58 16.34
C LEU A 126 7.64 10.46 15.31
N SER A 127 6.50 9.77 15.28
CA SER A 127 6.31 8.61 14.38
C SER A 127 6.40 9.02 12.91
N ILE A 128 5.67 10.05 12.49
CA ILE A 128 5.74 10.54 11.11
C ILE A 128 7.06 11.28 10.83
N LYS A 129 7.56 12.06 11.79
CA LYS A 129 8.85 12.76 11.64
C LYS A 129 10.03 11.80 11.52
N ALA A 130 9.99 10.64 12.16
CA ALA A 130 10.99 9.58 12.03
C ALA A 130 10.77 8.71 10.78
N PHE A 131 9.51 8.43 10.42
CA PHE A 131 9.16 7.66 9.24
C PHE A 131 9.64 8.33 7.94
N MET A 132 9.51 9.66 7.80
CA MET A 132 9.82 10.36 6.55
C MET A 132 11.30 10.27 6.11
N PRO A 133 12.31 10.51 6.98
CA PRO A 133 13.70 10.21 6.66
C PRO A 133 13.91 8.73 6.31
N GLY A 134 13.19 7.82 6.98
CA GLY A 134 13.18 6.40 6.66
C GLY A 134 12.70 6.11 5.24
N VAL A 135 11.64 6.78 4.77
CA VAL A 135 11.14 6.67 3.38
C VAL A 135 12.19 7.14 2.37
N VAL A 136 12.86 8.26 2.66
CA VAL A 136 13.93 8.81 1.79
C VAL A 136 15.11 7.83 1.70
N VAL A 137 15.62 7.36 2.83
CA VAL A 137 16.74 6.41 2.87
C VAL A 137 16.32 5.06 2.28
N GLY A 138 15.11 4.59 2.58
CA GLY A 138 14.54 3.36 2.06
C GLY A 138 14.47 3.34 0.53
N GLY A 139 14.09 4.46 -0.11
CA GLY A 139 14.12 4.58 -1.57
C GLY A 139 15.52 4.38 -2.15
N GLY A 140 16.55 4.97 -1.52
CA GLY A 140 17.94 4.76 -1.89
C GLY A 140 18.41 3.31 -1.68
N VAL A 141 18.10 2.72 -0.53
CA VAL A 141 18.44 1.31 -0.20
C VAL A 141 17.81 0.33 -1.18
N MET A 142 16.52 0.49 -1.49
CA MET A 142 15.85 -0.36 -2.49
C MET A 142 16.51 -0.22 -3.86
N THR A 143 16.88 1.00 -4.26
CA THR A 143 17.59 1.20 -5.53
C THR A 143 18.95 0.51 -5.57
N ALA A 144 19.73 0.64 -4.49
CA ALA A 144 21.02 -0.03 -4.37
C ALA A 144 20.88 -1.56 -4.45
N ILE A 145 19.87 -2.13 -3.77
CA ILE A 145 19.57 -3.57 -3.83
C ILE A 145 19.16 -3.99 -5.24
N ALA A 146 18.36 -3.19 -5.92
CA ALA A 146 17.92 -3.47 -7.29
C ALA A 146 19.11 -3.50 -8.25
N LEU A 147 19.95 -2.46 -8.23
CA LEU A 147 21.15 -2.36 -9.04
C LEU A 147 22.14 -3.49 -8.74
N TYR A 148 22.38 -3.80 -7.46
CA TYR A 148 23.24 -4.91 -7.07
C TYR A 148 22.71 -6.25 -7.59
N SER A 149 21.40 -6.50 -7.46
CA SER A 149 20.78 -7.74 -7.92
C SER A 149 20.86 -7.90 -9.44
N THR A 150 20.61 -6.83 -10.21
CA THR A 150 20.53 -6.94 -11.68
C THR A 150 21.89 -6.76 -12.36
N MET A 151 22.68 -5.78 -11.93
CA MET A 151 23.93 -5.41 -12.61
C MET A 151 25.12 -6.22 -12.10
N ILE A 152 25.17 -6.53 -10.81
CA ILE A 152 26.32 -7.23 -10.20
C ILE A 152 26.06 -8.74 -10.14
N GLN A 153 24.89 -9.16 -9.65
CA GLN A 153 24.54 -10.59 -9.59
C GLN A 153 24.00 -11.15 -10.93
N GLY A 154 23.78 -10.31 -11.94
CA GLY A 154 23.28 -10.72 -13.24
C GLY A 154 21.85 -11.29 -13.23
N LYS A 155 21.06 -11.03 -12.17
CA LYS A 155 19.67 -11.51 -12.10
C LYS A 155 18.81 -10.76 -13.10
N ALA A 156 17.90 -11.46 -13.77
CA ALA A 156 16.99 -10.87 -14.75
C ALA A 156 16.04 -9.81 -14.14
N ARG A 157 15.80 -9.87 -12.82
CA ARG A 157 14.89 -8.96 -12.09
C ARG A 157 15.40 -8.71 -10.67
N ALA A 158 15.12 -7.51 -10.15
CA ALA A 158 15.28 -7.21 -8.74
C ALA A 158 14.22 -7.96 -7.92
N MET A 159 14.64 -8.98 -7.18
CA MET A 159 13.74 -9.86 -6.41
C MET A 159 13.35 -9.29 -5.05
N GLY A 160 14.19 -8.40 -4.47
CA GLY A 160 14.15 -8.13 -3.04
C GLY A 160 14.38 -9.42 -2.23
N TYR A 161 13.78 -9.51 -1.04
CA TYR A 161 13.78 -10.76 -0.27
C TYR A 161 12.63 -11.69 -0.65
N TYR A 162 11.42 -11.15 -0.86
CA TYR A 162 10.21 -11.96 -0.97
C TYR A 162 9.86 -12.35 -2.40
N HIS A 163 9.65 -11.34 -3.24
CA HIS A 163 9.15 -11.49 -4.60
C HIS A 163 9.34 -10.14 -5.31
N PRO A 164 9.69 -10.13 -6.61
CA PRO A 164 9.92 -8.90 -7.37
C PRO A 164 8.70 -7.98 -7.35
N ILE A 165 7.50 -8.54 -7.29
CA ILE A 165 6.25 -7.76 -7.25
C ILE A 165 6.12 -6.98 -5.94
N ILE A 166 6.32 -7.64 -4.79
CA ILE A 166 6.29 -6.97 -3.48
C ILE A 166 7.34 -5.86 -3.42
N PHE A 167 8.53 -6.15 -3.93
CA PHE A 167 9.62 -5.19 -3.95
C PHE A 167 9.31 -3.98 -4.85
N GLY A 168 8.86 -4.21 -6.07
CA GLY A 168 8.57 -3.15 -7.03
C GLY A 168 7.39 -2.28 -6.61
N ASP A 169 6.32 -2.89 -6.08
CA ASP A 169 5.11 -2.19 -5.69
C ASP A 169 5.35 -1.31 -4.45
N LEU A 170 6.11 -1.79 -3.46
CA LEU A 170 6.50 -0.98 -2.30
C LEU A 170 7.44 0.18 -2.67
N ALA A 171 8.28 0.03 -3.69
CA ALA A 171 9.09 1.13 -4.23
C ALA A 171 8.21 2.23 -4.86
N ILE A 172 7.11 1.86 -5.54
CA ILE A 172 6.13 2.82 -6.06
C ILE A 172 5.41 3.56 -4.93
N VAL A 173 5.09 2.89 -3.83
CA VAL A 173 4.50 3.56 -2.65
C VAL A 173 5.47 4.60 -2.07
N ILE A 174 6.76 4.28 -1.95
CA ILE A 174 7.80 5.25 -1.53
C ILE A 174 7.80 6.45 -2.49
N ALA A 175 7.85 6.22 -3.79
CA ALA A 175 7.84 7.28 -4.78
C ALA A 175 6.59 8.17 -4.64
N ALA A 176 5.40 7.58 -4.47
CA ALA A 176 4.14 8.31 -4.30
C ALA A 176 4.13 9.20 -3.04
N ILE A 177 4.61 8.69 -1.90
CA ILE A 177 4.72 9.45 -0.65
C ILE A 177 5.70 10.62 -0.81
N LEU A 178 6.87 10.38 -1.42
CA LEU A 178 7.87 11.44 -1.66
C LEU A 178 7.34 12.50 -2.63
N THR A 179 6.60 12.12 -3.67
CA THR A 179 5.92 13.06 -4.57
C THR A 179 4.92 13.94 -3.81
N CYS A 180 4.10 13.34 -2.94
CA CYS A 180 3.17 14.11 -2.09
C CYS A 180 3.93 15.10 -1.18
N LEU A 181 5.09 14.72 -0.64
CA LEU A 181 5.93 15.59 0.17
C LEU A 181 6.50 16.75 -0.63
N VAL A 182 7.00 16.51 -1.84
CA VAL A 182 7.51 17.57 -2.72
C VAL A 182 6.42 18.60 -3.05
N LEU A 183 5.21 18.13 -3.36
CA LEU A 183 4.08 19.00 -3.70
C LEU A 183 3.51 19.78 -2.51
N SER A 184 3.73 19.29 -1.29
CA SER A 184 3.27 19.98 -0.07
C SER A 184 3.96 21.32 0.19
N GLY A 185 5.14 21.55 -0.39
CA GLY A 185 5.95 22.75 -0.13
C GLY A 185 6.64 22.78 1.24
N LEU A 186 6.60 21.69 2.01
CA LEU A 186 7.19 21.59 3.36
C LEU A 186 8.73 21.46 3.36
N LEU A 187 9.34 21.18 2.20
CA LEU A 187 10.78 20.96 2.09
C LEU A 187 11.57 22.27 2.15
N SER A 188 12.73 22.23 2.82
CA SER A 188 13.62 23.39 2.99
C SER A 188 15.09 22.99 2.93
N GLY A 189 15.97 23.95 2.62
CA GLY A 189 17.42 23.72 2.57
C GLY A 189 17.80 22.62 1.56
N VAL A 190 18.77 21.78 1.94
CA VAL A 190 19.27 20.67 1.09
C VAL A 190 18.16 19.66 0.73
N TYR A 191 17.17 19.47 1.61
CA TYR A 191 16.08 18.52 1.39
C TYR A 191 15.16 18.90 0.21
N ARG A 192 15.12 20.17 -0.19
CA ARG A 192 14.39 20.63 -1.38
C ARG A 192 14.95 20.03 -2.67
N TRP A 193 16.21 19.62 -2.67
CA TRP A 193 16.88 19.00 -3.81
C TRP A 193 17.04 17.49 -3.62
N LEU A 194 17.38 17.06 -2.40
CA LEU A 194 17.61 15.66 -2.09
C LEU A 194 16.35 14.79 -2.23
N VAL A 195 15.21 15.24 -1.69
CA VAL A 195 13.98 14.42 -1.71
C VAL A 195 13.47 14.20 -3.14
N PRO A 196 13.32 15.22 -4.01
CA PRO A 196 12.96 14.99 -5.42
C PRO A 196 13.93 14.07 -6.16
N ALA A 197 15.23 14.14 -5.85
CA ALA A 197 16.24 13.29 -6.49
C ALA A 197 16.05 11.80 -6.19
N VAL A 198 15.47 11.43 -5.04
CA VAL A 198 15.21 10.02 -4.67
C VAL A 198 14.03 9.39 -5.42
N ILE A 199 13.06 10.19 -5.87
CA ILE A 199 11.86 9.71 -6.58
C ILE A 199 12.22 8.86 -7.83
N PRO A 200 13.04 9.35 -8.80
CA PRO A 200 13.40 8.54 -9.96
C PRO A 200 14.19 7.28 -9.60
N PHE A 201 14.97 7.29 -8.50
CA PHE A 201 15.66 6.09 -8.01
C PHE A 201 14.66 5.05 -7.48
N ALA A 202 13.68 5.46 -6.68
CA ALA A 202 12.62 4.55 -6.22
C ALA A 202 11.80 3.97 -7.40
N ILE A 203 11.49 4.78 -8.41
CA ILE A 203 10.86 4.30 -9.65
C ILE A 203 11.79 3.32 -10.38
N MET A 204 13.09 3.60 -10.47
CA MET A 204 14.09 2.70 -11.06
C MET A 204 14.14 1.34 -10.34
N ALA A 205 14.07 1.32 -9.00
CA ALA A 205 13.99 0.07 -8.24
C ALA A 205 12.77 -0.77 -8.66
N SER A 206 11.61 -0.13 -8.88
CA SER A 206 10.41 -0.78 -9.40
C SER A 206 10.59 -1.24 -10.86
N LEU A 207 11.20 -0.42 -11.71
CA LEU A 207 11.49 -0.77 -13.12
C LEU A 207 12.34 -2.04 -13.21
N LEU A 208 13.41 -2.12 -12.41
CA LEU A 208 14.33 -3.26 -12.37
C LEU A 208 13.69 -4.53 -11.79
N SER A 209 12.63 -4.40 -10.98
CA SER A 209 11.83 -5.55 -10.53
C SER A 209 10.96 -6.15 -11.65
N GLN A 210 10.70 -5.38 -12.70
CA GLN A 210 9.76 -5.69 -13.78
C GLN A 210 8.31 -5.98 -13.30
N SER A 211 7.92 -5.45 -12.13
CA SER A 211 6.55 -5.50 -11.59
C SER A 211 5.65 -4.45 -12.24
N ARG A 212 5.14 -4.74 -13.43
CA ARG A 212 4.39 -3.75 -14.24
C ARG A 212 2.99 -3.44 -13.72
N GLY A 213 2.37 -4.38 -13.00
CA GLY A 213 1.05 -4.17 -12.39
C GLY A 213 1.04 -2.95 -11.47
N GLY A 214 2.11 -2.76 -10.70
CA GLY A 214 2.27 -1.61 -9.81
C GLY A 214 2.45 -0.27 -10.53
N TRP A 215 2.86 -0.25 -11.80
CA TRP A 215 3.09 1.00 -12.52
C TRP A 215 1.79 1.74 -12.83
N PHE A 216 0.65 1.05 -12.88
CA PHE A 216 -0.67 1.68 -12.98
C PHE A 216 -1.02 2.54 -11.76
N ALA A 217 -0.31 2.39 -10.63
CA ALA A 217 -0.50 3.27 -9.48
C ALA A 217 0.09 4.67 -9.72
N ILE A 218 1.14 4.81 -10.52
CA ILE A 218 1.72 6.12 -10.89
C ILE A 218 0.69 7.02 -11.60
N PRO A 219 0.00 6.60 -12.68
CA PRO A 219 -1.11 7.36 -13.28
C PRO A 219 -2.17 7.70 -12.25
N ALA A 220 -2.59 6.71 -11.47
CA ALA A 220 -3.71 6.85 -10.57
C ALA A 220 -3.42 7.94 -9.52
N VAL A 221 -2.23 7.92 -8.93
CA VAL A 221 -1.77 8.94 -8.00
C VAL A 221 -1.60 10.31 -8.68
N ALA A 222 -1.07 10.36 -9.90
CA ALA A 222 -0.97 11.62 -10.65
C ALA A 222 -2.35 12.25 -10.93
N VAL A 223 -3.32 11.44 -11.37
CA VAL A 223 -4.72 11.87 -11.58
C VAL A 223 -5.33 12.35 -10.27
N LEU A 224 -5.18 11.58 -9.18
CA LEU A 224 -5.64 11.98 -7.85
C LEU A 224 -5.09 13.36 -7.46
N ILE A 225 -3.77 13.54 -7.52
CA ILE A 225 -3.12 14.81 -7.18
C ILE A 225 -3.68 15.95 -8.04
N THR A 226 -3.82 15.73 -9.35
CA THR A 226 -4.20 16.81 -10.27
C THR A 226 -5.69 17.17 -10.11
N VAL A 227 -6.57 16.20 -9.89
CA VAL A 227 -7.99 16.44 -9.57
C VAL A 227 -8.13 17.22 -8.27
N LEU A 228 -7.40 16.85 -7.23
CA LEU A 228 -7.46 17.53 -5.94
C LEU A 228 -6.87 18.95 -5.98
N HIS A 229 -5.92 19.22 -6.89
CA HIS A 229 -5.34 20.55 -7.04
C HIS A 229 -5.88 21.31 -8.26
N VAL A 230 -7.00 20.87 -8.85
CA VAL A 230 -7.56 21.48 -10.08
C VAL A 230 -7.92 22.95 -9.92
N SER A 231 -8.19 23.42 -8.70
CA SER A 231 -8.40 24.86 -8.43
C SER A 231 -7.12 25.69 -8.50
N ARG A 232 -5.94 25.06 -8.40
CA ARG A 232 -4.62 25.69 -8.54
C ARG A 232 -3.98 25.48 -9.91
N PHE A 233 -4.45 24.51 -10.68
CA PHE A 233 -3.96 24.23 -12.03
C PHE A 233 -4.99 24.67 -13.07
N ASN A 234 -4.57 25.40 -14.11
CA ASN A 234 -5.44 25.65 -15.26
C ASN A 234 -5.89 24.30 -15.85
N LYS A 235 -7.16 24.15 -16.24
CA LYS A 235 -7.72 22.92 -16.87
C LYS A 235 -6.86 22.44 -18.05
N LEU A 236 -6.21 23.35 -18.77
CA LEU A 236 -5.25 23.05 -19.83
C LEU A 236 -3.98 22.34 -19.31
N LYS A 237 -3.48 22.70 -18.13
CA LYS A 237 -2.34 22.02 -17.50
C LYS A 237 -2.74 20.63 -17.00
N LEU A 238 -3.93 20.46 -16.44
CA LEU A 238 -4.48 19.14 -16.10
C LEU A 238 -4.56 18.23 -17.33
N LEU A 239 -5.16 18.74 -18.42
CA LEU A 239 -5.25 18.00 -19.67
C LEU A 239 -3.86 17.69 -20.24
N ALA A 240 -2.93 18.66 -20.21
CA ALA A 240 -1.56 18.44 -20.66
C ALA A 240 -0.79 17.42 -19.79
N THR A 241 -1.00 17.40 -18.47
CA THR A 241 -0.40 16.39 -17.58
C THR A 241 -0.97 15.00 -17.88
N ILE A 242 -2.28 14.88 -18.06
CA ILE A 242 -2.93 13.61 -18.44
C ILE A 242 -2.43 13.15 -19.82
N LEU A 243 -2.38 14.04 -20.82
CA LEU A 243 -1.93 13.72 -22.18
C LEU A 243 -0.44 13.39 -22.23
N CYS A 244 0.41 14.14 -21.53
CA CYS A 244 1.83 13.84 -21.41
C CYS A 244 2.04 12.48 -20.74
N PHE A 245 1.25 12.18 -19.72
CA PHE A 245 1.28 10.89 -19.05
C PHE A 245 0.85 9.74 -19.97
N ILE A 246 -0.28 9.89 -20.69
CA ILE A 246 -0.73 8.93 -21.71
C ILE A 246 0.35 8.76 -22.78
N ALA A 247 0.96 9.85 -23.24
CA ALA A 247 2.05 9.82 -24.21
C ALA A 247 3.26 9.06 -23.68
N VAL A 248 3.67 9.24 -22.42
CA VAL A 248 4.77 8.45 -21.84
C VAL A 248 4.44 6.96 -21.83
N ILE A 249 3.22 6.56 -21.44
CA ILE A 249 2.82 5.15 -21.49
C ILE A 249 2.85 4.62 -22.92
N VAL A 250 2.19 5.31 -23.85
CA VAL A 250 2.01 4.87 -25.24
C VAL A 250 3.33 4.87 -26.01
N LEU A 251 4.22 5.84 -25.75
CA LEU A 251 5.50 5.96 -26.42
C LEU A 251 6.61 5.12 -25.77
N SER A 252 6.45 4.69 -24.51
CA SER A 252 7.48 3.90 -23.83
C SER A 252 7.92 2.60 -24.56
N PRO A 253 7.05 1.83 -25.25
CA PRO A 253 7.48 0.67 -26.02
C PRO A 253 8.31 1.04 -27.25
N ILE A 254 8.05 2.21 -27.83
CA ILE A 254 8.74 2.75 -29.01
C ILE A 254 10.12 3.29 -28.61
N ILE A 255 10.19 4.03 -27.49
CA ILE A 255 11.44 4.62 -26.98
C ILE A 255 12.39 3.55 -26.43
N PHE A 256 11.84 2.49 -25.84
CA PHE A 256 12.62 1.39 -25.26
C PHE A 256 12.27 0.03 -25.91
N PRO A 257 12.60 -0.17 -27.20
CA PRO A 257 12.15 -1.33 -27.96
C PRO A 257 12.75 -2.64 -27.43
N GLY A 258 13.99 -2.60 -26.93
CA GLY A 258 14.70 -3.77 -26.41
C GLY A 258 14.15 -4.33 -25.08
N THR A 259 13.39 -3.53 -24.32
CA THR A 259 12.88 -3.91 -22.99
C THR A 259 11.35 -3.85 -22.93
N ILE A 260 10.77 -2.68 -23.19
CA ILE A 260 9.32 -2.45 -23.12
C ILE A 260 8.65 -2.90 -24.42
N GLY A 261 9.25 -2.63 -25.59
CA GLY A 261 8.72 -3.03 -26.91
C GLY A 261 8.53 -4.54 -27.05
N LYS A 262 9.61 -5.33 -26.94
CA LYS A 262 9.57 -6.82 -26.97
C LYS A 262 8.54 -7.44 -26.02
N GLN A 263 8.22 -6.71 -24.98
CA GLN A 263 7.35 -7.17 -23.93
C GLN A 263 5.89 -6.78 -24.14
N PHE A 264 5.65 -5.63 -24.78
CA PHE A 264 4.35 -5.29 -25.35
C PHE A 264 3.94 -6.36 -26.37
N ASP A 265 4.84 -6.74 -27.28
CA ASP A 265 4.60 -7.77 -28.30
C ASP A 265 4.28 -9.14 -27.68
N ARG A 266 5.00 -9.52 -26.62
CA ARG A 266 4.68 -10.76 -25.87
C ARG A 266 3.29 -10.73 -25.23
N THR A 267 2.83 -9.55 -24.81
CA THR A 267 1.53 -9.37 -24.16
C THR A 267 0.41 -9.49 -25.20
N THR A 268 0.54 -8.80 -26.34
CA THR A 268 -0.42 -8.90 -27.45
C THR A 268 -0.49 -10.32 -27.98
N GLN A 269 0.66 -10.95 -28.25
CA GLN A 269 0.71 -12.36 -28.67
C GLN A 269 0.08 -13.30 -27.64
N SER A 270 0.27 -13.07 -26.34
CA SER A 270 -0.35 -13.89 -25.30
C SER A 270 -1.88 -13.76 -25.26
N ILE A 271 -2.41 -12.59 -25.61
CA ILE A 271 -3.86 -12.34 -25.69
C ILE A 271 -4.42 -12.99 -26.95
N GLU A 272 -3.75 -12.83 -28.09
CA GLU A 272 -4.11 -13.50 -29.35
C GLU A 272 -4.13 -15.02 -29.18
N GLN A 273 -3.08 -15.60 -28.60
CA GLN A 273 -3.00 -17.04 -28.32
C GLN A 273 -4.05 -17.55 -27.31
N PHE A 274 -4.51 -16.68 -26.41
CA PHE A 274 -5.59 -17.02 -25.48
C PHE A 274 -6.94 -17.04 -26.20
N THR A 275 -7.22 -16.00 -26.98
CA THR A 275 -8.48 -15.84 -27.73
C THR A 275 -8.61 -16.83 -28.88
N SER A 276 -7.51 -17.23 -29.52
CA SER A 276 -7.48 -18.26 -30.56
C SER A 276 -7.59 -19.69 -30.02
N GLY A 277 -7.48 -19.88 -28.70
CA GLY A 277 -7.44 -21.20 -28.07
C GLY A 277 -6.12 -21.95 -28.23
N GLU A 278 -5.15 -21.42 -28.99
CA GLU A 278 -3.88 -22.09 -29.30
C GLU A 278 -3.01 -22.31 -28.05
N LYS A 279 -2.92 -21.31 -27.16
CA LYS A 279 -2.13 -21.39 -25.93
C LYS A 279 -2.71 -20.54 -24.82
N GLN A 280 -3.65 -21.13 -24.08
CA GLN A 280 -4.36 -20.41 -23.02
C GLN A 280 -3.62 -20.31 -21.67
N ASN A 281 -2.62 -21.15 -21.42
CA ASN A 281 -1.87 -21.15 -20.15
C ASN A 281 -0.63 -20.23 -20.18
N THR A 282 -0.74 -19.05 -20.81
CA THR A 282 0.26 -17.97 -20.67
C THR A 282 0.10 -17.27 -19.32
N SER A 283 1.01 -16.36 -18.93
CA SER A 283 0.87 -15.62 -17.66
C SER A 283 -0.41 -14.78 -17.60
N ILE A 284 -0.87 -14.26 -18.73
CA ILE A 284 -2.11 -13.47 -18.82
C ILE A 284 -3.31 -14.41 -18.97
N GLY A 285 -3.25 -15.40 -19.86
CA GLY A 285 -4.34 -16.35 -20.04
C GLY A 285 -4.66 -17.15 -18.77
N THR A 286 -3.64 -17.52 -17.99
CA THR A 286 -3.83 -18.13 -16.67
C THR A 286 -4.63 -17.21 -15.74
N ARG A 287 -4.37 -15.90 -15.73
CA ARG A 287 -5.16 -14.96 -14.90
C ARG A 287 -6.61 -14.90 -15.35
N PHE A 288 -6.86 -14.86 -16.66
CA PHE A 288 -8.24 -14.86 -17.19
C PHE A 288 -9.00 -16.13 -16.82
N LEU A 289 -8.37 -17.31 -16.93
CA LEU A 289 -8.97 -18.56 -16.47
C LEU A 289 -9.26 -18.54 -14.96
N LEU A 290 -8.36 -17.99 -14.14
CA LEU A 290 -8.57 -17.90 -12.70
C LEU A 290 -9.68 -16.90 -12.34
N TRP A 291 -9.82 -15.80 -13.08
CA TRP A 291 -10.89 -14.83 -12.86
C TRP A 291 -12.25 -15.39 -13.28
N ASP A 292 -12.27 -16.16 -14.37
CA ASP A 292 -13.46 -16.89 -14.80
C ASP A 292 -13.90 -17.91 -13.74
N ILE A 293 -12.98 -18.75 -13.24
CA ILE A 293 -13.25 -19.64 -12.11
C ILE A 293 -13.78 -18.85 -10.89
N ALA A 294 -13.13 -17.74 -10.52
CA ALA A 294 -13.57 -16.94 -9.38
C ALA A 294 -15.01 -16.42 -9.53
N LEU A 295 -15.40 -16.02 -10.75
CA LEU A 295 -16.75 -15.54 -11.04
C LEU A 295 -17.78 -16.69 -11.01
N GLN A 296 -17.43 -17.86 -11.54
CA GLN A 296 -18.32 -19.03 -11.52
C GLN A 296 -18.53 -19.54 -10.07
N VAL A 297 -17.46 -19.64 -9.28
CA VAL A 297 -17.54 -19.98 -7.84
C VAL A 297 -18.39 -18.97 -7.08
N TRP A 298 -18.25 -17.67 -7.38
CA TRP A 298 -19.10 -16.65 -6.78
C TRP A 298 -20.57 -16.82 -7.16
N GLN A 299 -20.89 -17.20 -8.40
CA GLN A 299 -22.27 -17.47 -8.81
C GLN A 299 -22.88 -18.67 -8.06
N GLU A 300 -22.08 -19.66 -7.72
CA GLU A 300 -22.47 -20.82 -6.91
C GLU A 300 -22.66 -20.42 -5.42
N HIS A 301 -21.84 -19.51 -4.89
CA HIS A 301 -21.87 -19.05 -3.50
C HIS A 301 -21.95 -17.52 -3.34
N PRO A 302 -23.05 -16.86 -3.74
CA PRO A 302 -23.08 -15.42 -3.98
C PRO A 302 -22.94 -14.54 -2.73
N ILE A 303 -23.41 -15.00 -1.57
CA ILE A 303 -23.49 -14.16 -0.36
C ILE A 303 -22.21 -14.26 0.48
N ILE A 304 -21.84 -15.48 0.90
CA ILE A 304 -20.73 -15.74 1.83
C ILE A 304 -19.52 -16.44 1.20
N GLY A 305 -19.57 -16.74 -0.11
CA GLY A 305 -18.47 -17.34 -0.86
C GLY A 305 -18.26 -18.84 -0.60
N SER A 306 -17.32 -19.43 -1.33
CA SER A 306 -16.92 -20.84 -1.18
C SER A 306 -16.22 -21.10 0.16
N GLY A 307 -15.40 -20.16 0.62
CA GLY A 307 -14.67 -20.31 1.88
C GLY A 307 -13.33 -19.59 1.84
N ILE A 308 -12.97 -18.92 2.95
CA ILE A 308 -11.65 -18.30 3.02
C ILE A 308 -10.58 -19.40 2.98
N GLY A 309 -9.68 -19.34 1.99
CA GLY A 309 -8.61 -20.33 1.83
C GLY A 309 -8.85 -21.36 0.71
N ASP A 310 -10.09 -21.47 0.23
CA ASP A 310 -10.51 -22.57 -0.65
C ASP A 310 -10.21 -22.37 -2.12
N PHE A 311 -9.72 -21.20 -2.52
CA PHE A 311 -9.47 -20.92 -3.94
C PHE A 311 -8.64 -22.01 -4.66
N ARG A 312 -7.72 -22.68 -3.95
CA ARG A 312 -7.01 -23.84 -4.51
C ARG A 312 -7.94 -25.04 -4.73
N HIS A 313 -8.75 -25.35 -3.73
CA HIS A 313 -9.76 -26.41 -3.79
C HIS A 313 -10.73 -26.14 -4.94
N ASP A 314 -11.30 -24.94 -5.00
CA ASP A 314 -12.18 -24.48 -6.08
C ASP A 314 -11.50 -24.65 -7.45
N SER A 315 -10.26 -24.18 -7.59
CA SER A 315 -9.53 -24.31 -8.85
C SER A 315 -9.27 -25.77 -9.25
N GLN A 316 -9.12 -26.68 -8.28
CA GLN A 316 -8.91 -28.10 -8.54
C GLN A 316 -10.22 -28.76 -9.01
N GLN A 317 -11.36 -28.45 -8.36
CA GLN A 317 -12.65 -28.99 -8.75
C GLN A 317 -13.01 -28.61 -10.21
N TYR A 318 -12.71 -27.38 -10.62
CA TYR A 318 -12.95 -26.93 -11.99
C TYR A 318 -12.05 -27.64 -13.01
N ILE A 319 -10.81 -27.96 -12.64
CA ILE A 319 -9.90 -28.76 -13.47
C ILE A 319 -10.42 -30.19 -13.60
N ASP A 320 -10.80 -30.81 -12.47
CA ASP A 320 -11.25 -32.21 -12.44
C ASP A 320 -12.58 -32.42 -13.17
N SER A 321 -13.42 -31.38 -13.22
CA SER A 321 -14.68 -31.38 -13.96
C SER A 321 -14.56 -30.90 -15.40
N GLU A 322 -13.35 -30.67 -15.90
CA GLU A 322 -13.06 -30.17 -17.26
C GLU A 322 -13.78 -28.85 -17.61
N LYS A 323 -14.15 -28.06 -16.60
CA LYS A 323 -14.80 -26.74 -16.75
C LYS A 323 -13.80 -25.61 -17.05
N THR A 324 -12.50 -25.91 -17.05
CA THR A 324 -11.44 -24.93 -17.30
C THR A 324 -10.25 -25.58 -18.03
N ASN A 325 -9.56 -24.79 -18.86
CA ASN A 325 -8.33 -25.22 -19.53
C ASN A 325 -7.08 -25.01 -18.67
N LEU A 326 -7.25 -24.74 -17.38
CA LEU A 326 -6.16 -24.54 -16.42
C LEU A 326 -5.40 -25.85 -16.21
N ARG A 327 -4.07 -25.84 -16.34
CA ARG A 327 -3.29 -27.09 -16.26
C ARG A 327 -2.95 -27.56 -14.85
N ARG A 328 -3.14 -26.72 -13.84
CA ARG A 328 -2.80 -27.02 -12.43
C ARG A 328 -3.58 -26.11 -11.50
N PRO A 329 -3.89 -26.54 -10.27
CA PRO A 329 -4.60 -25.70 -9.30
C PRO A 329 -3.72 -24.55 -8.81
N TRP A 330 -4.35 -23.44 -8.41
CA TRP A 330 -3.67 -22.25 -7.91
C TRP A 330 -4.23 -21.79 -6.58
N HIS A 331 -3.36 -21.35 -5.68
CA HIS A 331 -3.80 -20.80 -4.38
C HIS A 331 -4.39 -19.40 -4.45
N HIS A 332 -4.25 -18.70 -5.59
CA HIS A 332 -4.60 -17.28 -5.73
C HIS A 332 -5.21 -16.97 -7.09
N ALA A 333 -6.21 -16.10 -7.12
CA ALA A 333 -6.79 -15.56 -8.35
C ALA A 333 -5.90 -14.50 -9.04
N HIS A 334 -4.74 -14.17 -8.45
CA HIS A 334 -3.89 -13.05 -8.88
C HIS A 334 -4.63 -11.70 -8.99
N SER A 335 -5.67 -11.53 -8.17
CA SER A 335 -6.39 -10.29 -7.96
C SER A 335 -7.09 -10.40 -6.62
N VAL A 336 -6.89 -9.44 -5.73
CA VAL A 336 -7.55 -9.46 -4.41
C VAL A 336 -9.07 -9.39 -4.55
N TYR A 337 -9.56 -8.76 -5.63
CA TYR A 337 -10.97 -8.56 -5.89
C TYR A 337 -11.67 -9.87 -6.27
N PHE A 338 -11.15 -10.56 -7.29
CA PHE A 338 -11.69 -11.86 -7.71
C PHE A 338 -11.53 -12.91 -6.59
N GLU A 339 -10.38 -12.92 -5.91
CA GLU A 339 -10.11 -13.88 -4.84
C GLU A 339 -11.11 -13.72 -3.68
N TYR A 340 -11.36 -12.50 -3.18
CA TYR A 340 -12.30 -12.31 -2.09
C TYR A 340 -13.76 -12.40 -2.53
N LEU A 341 -14.09 -12.03 -3.77
CA LEU A 341 -15.44 -12.21 -4.30
C LEU A 341 -15.83 -13.69 -4.33
N SER A 342 -14.94 -14.58 -4.77
CA SER A 342 -15.21 -16.03 -4.78
C SER A 342 -15.21 -16.63 -3.36
N MET A 343 -14.19 -16.34 -2.56
CA MET A 343 -13.98 -16.98 -1.25
C MET A 343 -14.89 -16.46 -0.14
N THR A 344 -15.39 -15.22 -0.25
CA THR A 344 -16.16 -14.56 0.82
C THR A 344 -17.50 -13.98 0.34
N GLY A 345 -17.82 -14.18 -0.94
CA GLY A 345 -19.05 -13.69 -1.56
C GLY A 345 -19.14 -12.18 -1.60
N LEU A 346 -20.32 -11.67 -1.94
CA LEU A 346 -20.58 -10.24 -2.01
C LEU A 346 -20.44 -9.58 -0.62
N LEU A 347 -20.81 -10.28 0.45
CA LEU A 347 -20.72 -9.75 1.82
C LEU A 347 -19.27 -9.46 2.21
N GLY A 348 -18.38 -10.44 2.06
CA GLY A 348 -16.98 -10.27 2.42
C GLY A 348 -16.22 -9.35 1.46
N PHE A 349 -16.49 -9.44 0.17
CA PHE A 349 -15.92 -8.54 -0.84
C PHE A 349 -16.27 -7.07 -0.56
N THR A 350 -17.55 -6.75 -0.36
CA THR A 350 -17.97 -5.37 -0.09
C THR A 350 -17.43 -4.88 1.24
N ALA A 351 -17.45 -5.71 2.29
CA ALA A 351 -16.87 -5.36 3.58
C ALA A 351 -15.36 -5.08 3.47
N MET A 352 -14.61 -5.87 2.69
CA MET A 352 -13.20 -5.64 2.39
C MET A 352 -12.99 -4.29 1.69
N MET A 353 -13.78 -3.99 0.65
CA MET A 353 -13.73 -2.72 -0.08
C MET A 353 -13.94 -1.53 0.85
N PHE A 354 -14.96 -1.60 1.70
CA PHE A 354 -15.24 -0.54 2.66
C PHE A 354 -14.14 -0.41 3.72
N ALA A 355 -13.75 -1.49 4.38
CA ALA A 355 -12.81 -1.47 5.49
C ALA A 355 -11.40 -1.04 5.07
N LEU A 356 -10.94 -1.53 3.92
CA LEU A 356 -9.55 -1.38 3.51
C LEU A 356 -9.34 -0.27 2.51
N LEU A 357 -10.33 0.11 1.69
CA LEU A 357 -10.14 1.13 0.66
C LEU A 357 -11.02 2.36 0.91
N LEU A 358 -12.35 2.21 0.92
CA LEU A 358 -13.26 3.35 0.88
C LEU A 358 -13.27 4.15 2.18
N ALA A 359 -13.35 3.48 3.35
CA ALA A 359 -13.34 4.15 4.65
C ALA A 359 -12.04 4.93 4.91
N PRO A 360 -10.83 4.33 4.79
CA PRO A 360 -9.58 5.09 5.00
C PRO A 360 -9.43 6.22 3.97
N PHE A 361 -9.75 5.99 2.69
CA PHE A 361 -9.72 7.05 1.68
C PHE A 361 -10.66 8.21 2.03
N GLY A 362 -11.90 7.90 2.43
CA GLY A 362 -12.90 8.90 2.82
C GLY A 362 -12.49 9.72 4.04
N ILE A 363 -11.86 9.08 5.03
CA ILE A 363 -11.30 9.78 6.20
C ILE A 363 -10.22 10.76 5.76
N PHE A 364 -9.22 10.31 5.00
CA PHE A 364 -8.16 11.20 4.52
C PHE A 364 -8.70 12.32 3.63
N TYR A 365 -9.63 12.01 2.72
CA TYR A 365 -10.25 13.02 1.87
C TYR A 365 -10.94 14.11 2.68
N ARG A 366 -11.70 13.72 3.72
CA ARG A 366 -12.35 14.66 4.64
C ARG A 366 -11.34 15.59 5.31
N TYR A 367 -10.26 15.05 5.87
CA TYR A 367 -9.24 15.87 6.53
C TYR A 367 -8.45 16.75 5.54
N TRP A 368 -8.18 16.25 4.34
CA TRP A 368 -7.57 17.05 3.27
C TRP A 368 -8.46 18.24 2.86
N ARG A 369 -9.77 18.02 2.75
CA ARG A 369 -10.76 19.05 2.40
C ARG A 369 -10.91 20.12 3.47
N LEU A 370 -10.92 19.72 4.74
CA LEU A 370 -11.21 20.61 5.88
C LEU A 370 -9.96 21.33 6.43
N SER A 371 -8.76 20.79 6.22
CA SER A 371 -7.55 21.39 6.78
C SER A 371 -7.04 22.58 5.97
N GLU A 372 -6.47 23.56 6.66
CA GLU A 372 -5.67 24.64 6.07
C GLU A 372 -4.17 24.40 6.19
N SER A 373 -3.75 23.53 7.12
CA SER A 373 -2.35 23.23 7.39
C SER A 373 -1.70 22.44 6.24
N PRO A 374 -0.55 22.90 5.70
CA PRO A 374 0.19 22.15 4.70
C PRO A 374 0.63 20.76 5.18
N GLU A 375 0.96 20.60 6.47
CA GLU A 375 1.34 19.31 7.06
C GLU A 375 0.19 18.30 7.05
N GLU A 376 -1.00 18.73 7.45
CA GLU A 376 -2.17 17.85 7.49
C GLU A 376 -2.70 17.53 6.08
N LYS A 377 -2.61 18.48 5.14
CA LYS A 377 -2.87 18.21 3.72
C LYS A 377 -1.90 17.19 3.15
N PHE A 378 -0.61 17.31 3.46
CA PHE A 378 0.41 16.34 3.07
C PHE A 378 0.11 14.94 3.63
N ASN A 379 -0.17 14.84 4.93
CA ASN A 379 -0.46 13.57 5.59
C ASN A 379 -1.69 12.91 4.98
N SER A 380 -2.75 13.69 4.75
CA SER A 380 -3.99 13.22 4.15
C SER A 380 -3.81 12.78 2.69
N LEU A 381 -3.08 13.57 1.89
CA LEU A 381 -2.79 13.23 0.49
C LEU A 381 -1.95 11.95 0.38
N SER A 382 -0.94 11.81 1.23
CA SER A 382 -0.09 10.60 1.28
C SER A 382 -0.91 9.37 1.68
N GLY A 383 -1.81 9.51 2.65
CA GLY A 383 -2.76 8.48 3.03
C GLY A 383 -3.66 8.03 1.87
N MET A 384 -4.26 8.97 1.14
CA MET A 384 -5.05 8.67 -0.07
C MET A 384 -4.21 7.99 -1.15
N ALA A 385 -2.97 8.43 -1.37
CA ALA A 385 -2.07 7.83 -2.35
C ALA A 385 -1.70 6.38 -1.99
N ILE A 386 -1.44 6.08 -0.71
CA ILE A 386 -1.18 4.70 -0.25
C ILE A 386 -2.40 3.81 -0.51
N VAL A 387 -3.59 4.25 -0.12
CA VAL A 387 -4.83 3.49 -0.36
C VAL A 387 -5.03 3.22 -1.85
N LEU A 388 -4.82 4.24 -2.69
CA LEU A 388 -4.95 4.12 -4.13
C LEU A 388 -3.90 3.18 -4.74
N CYS A 389 -2.64 3.23 -4.28
CA CYS A 389 -1.61 2.28 -4.70
C CYS A 389 -2.03 0.84 -4.42
N PHE A 390 -2.45 0.53 -3.19
CA PHE A 390 -2.87 -0.84 -2.82
C PHE A 390 -4.16 -1.28 -3.51
N ALA A 391 -5.07 -0.35 -3.82
CA ALA A 391 -6.22 -0.61 -4.68
C ALA A 391 -5.76 -1.05 -6.08
N VAL A 392 -4.82 -0.32 -6.69
CA VAL A 392 -4.30 -0.68 -8.01
C VAL A 392 -3.52 -1.99 -7.99
N PHE A 393 -2.67 -2.21 -6.97
CA PHE A 393 -1.93 -3.48 -6.82
C PHE A 393 -2.89 -4.67 -6.70
N GLY A 394 -4.04 -4.47 -6.05
CA GLY A 394 -5.12 -5.45 -5.94
C GLY A 394 -5.64 -6.00 -7.26
N LEU A 395 -5.48 -5.27 -8.38
CA LEU A 395 -5.92 -5.72 -9.71
C LEU A 395 -5.06 -6.87 -10.24
N SER A 396 -3.78 -6.89 -9.88
CA SER A 396 -2.80 -7.87 -10.38
C SER A 396 -2.24 -8.80 -9.31
N GLU A 397 -2.52 -8.54 -8.03
CA GLU A 397 -2.01 -9.31 -6.91
C GLU A 397 -3.06 -9.53 -5.81
N ALA A 398 -3.05 -10.74 -5.26
CA ALA A 398 -3.74 -11.10 -4.04
C ALA A 398 -2.94 -10.61 -2.81
N TRP A 399 -2.75 -9.30 -2.66
CA TRP A 399 -1.82 -8.75 -1.67
C TRP A 399 -2.21 -9.04 -0.21
N LEU A 400 -3.51 -9.24 0.08
CA LEU A 400 -3.98 -9.72 1.39
C LEU A 400 -3.49 -11.13 1.74
N ALA A 401 -3.03 -11.89 0.74
CA ALA A 401 -2.39 -13.18 0.93
C ALA A 401 -0.91 -13.07 1.35
N ARG A 402 -0.34 -11.87 1.43
CA ARG A 402 1.09 -11.63 1.66
C ARG A 402 1.27 -10.80 2.93
N SER A 403 1.84 -11.41 3.98
CA SER A 403 2.07 -10.71 5.26
C SER A 403 2.92 -9.45 5.12
N ALA A 404 3.88 -9.43 4.19
CA ALA A 404 4.70 -8.26 3.91
C ALA A 404 3.85 -7.09 3.39
N PHE A 405 2.94 -7.33 2.45
CA PHE A 405 2.04 -6.28 1.95
C PHE A 405 1.06 -5.82 3.02
N VAL A 406 0.41 -6.76 3.73
CA VAL A 406 -0.56 -6.41 4.79
C VAL A 406 0.11 -5.57 5.87
N SER A 407 1.27 -5.98 6.36
CA SER A 407 1.96 -5.26 7.45
C SER A 407 2.45 -3.89 7.01
N SER A 408 2.99 -3.78 5.79
CA SER A 408 3.37 -2.48 5.21
C SER A 408 2.17 -1.55 5.03
N TYR A 409 1.07 -2.07 4.49
CA TYR A 409 -0.17 -1.31 4.34
C TYR A 409 -0.66 -0.76 5.68
N LEU A 410 -0.82 -1.64 6.68
CA LEU A 410 -1.35 -1.29 7.98
C LEU A 410 -0.46 -0.33 8.76
N LEU A 411 0.86 -0.50 8.73
CA LEU A 411 1.75 0.42 9.45
C LEU A 411 1.75 1.80 8.80
N MET A 412 1.90 1.88 7.48
CA MET A 412 1.89 3.17 6.78
C MET A 412 0.53 3.87 6.96
N LEU A 413 -0.57 3.14 6.80
CA LEU A 413 -1.91 3.64 7.04
C LEU A 413 -2.08 4.14 8.48
N GLY A 414 -1.61 3.38 9.46
CA GLY A 414 -1.65 3.74 10.88
C GLY A 414 -0.85 5.01 11.20
N ILE A 415 0.36 5.16 10.63
CA ILE A 415 1.19 6.35 10.80
C ILE A 415 0.46 7.60 10.27
N PHE A 416 -0.05 7.55 9.04
CA PHE A 416 -0.74 8.70 8.42
C PHE A 416 -2.11 8.99 9.06
N LEU A 417 -2.89 7.97 9.45
CA LEU A 417 -4.11 8.19 10.23
C LEU A 417 -3.79 8.83 11.58
N SER A 418 -2.72 8.41 12.27
CA SER A 418 -2.37 8.98 13.57
C SER A 418 -1.89 10.44 13.53
N SER A 419 -1.54 10.96 12.34
CA SER A 419 -0.96 12.29 12.15
C SER A 419 -1.95 13.36 11.64
N ILE A 420 -3.19 12.99 11.30
CA ILE A 420 -4.28 13.91 10.92
C ILE A 420 -5.14 14.30 12.14
N GLY A 421 -5.86 15.41 12.08
CA GLY A 421 -6.74 15.87 13.15
C GLY A 421 -6.01 16.24 14.45
N ARG A 422 -4.78 16.76 14.35
CA ARG A 422 -3.99 17.28 15.48
C ARG A 422 -3.83 18.80 15.46
N SER A 423 -4.12 19.47 14.35
CA SER A 423 -3.91 20.93 14.23
C SER A 423 -4.85 21.78 15.09
N GLY A 424 -5.91 21.19 15.67
CA GLY A 424 -6.74 21.85 16.69
C GLY A 424 -6.25 21.71 18.13
N SER A 425 -5.29 20.82 18.43
CA SER A 425 -4.83 20.59 19.80
C SER A 425 -3.58 21.41 20.19
N THR A 426 -2.93 22.07 19.23
CA THR A 426 -1.74 22.91 19.50
C THR A 426 -2.04 24.25 20.16
N GLU A 427 -3.30 24.69 20.21
CA GLU A 427 -3.70 25.85 21.03
C GLU A 427 -3.85 25.51 22.52
N CYS A 428 -4.05 24.23 22.87
CA CYS A 428 -4.26 23.80 24.26
C CYS A 428 -2.95 23.60 25.05
N LEU A 429 -1.79 23.67 24.41
CA LEU A 429 -0.47 23.62 25.07
C LEU A 429 0.17 25.01 25.23
N LYS A 430 -0.61 26.08 25.03
CA LYS A 430 -0.23 27.47 25.29
C LYS A 430 -0.99 28.10 26.47
N GLY A 431 -1.77 27.32 27.21
CA GLY A 431 -2.47 27.75 28.43
C GLY A 431 -1.64 27.50 29.66
#